data_AF-A0AAU2EVX0-F1
#
_entry.id   AF-A0AAU2EVX0-F1
#
_cell.length_a   1.000
_cell.length_b   1.000
_cell.length_c   1.000
_cell.angle_alpha   90.00
_cell.angle_beta   90.00
_cell.angle_gamma   90.00
#
_symmetry.space_group_name_H-M   'P 1'
#
loop_
_entity.id
_entity.type
_entity.pdbx_description
1 polymer ?
#
loop_
_entity_poly.entity_id
_entity_poly.type
_entity_poly.pdbx_seq_one_letter_code
_entity_poly.pdbx_strand_id
1 'polypeptide(L)'
;MELRRVTPQPPPADAESASVTPQGLREQYESGATVAELVAASGLSYGTVLNRLREAGTVMRTSWQTRRMRDGQARRNLAARLRRLYEQQGATLTELATAASVTRRAARRLLIEAGGAPRTAQQTLRIRSAANAARRKKLALSLRARYEAGATVPDLAEECNYSIGTVCRLLHQAGTRMRPKHNHGPSRTPKKRS
;
A
#
# COMPACT_ATOMS: atom_id res chain seq x y z
N MET A 1 64.45 35.84 23.34
CA MET A 1 63.27 36.37 22.62
C MET A 1 62.26 35.25 22.54
N GLU A 2 61.12 35.42 23.21
CA GLU A 2 60.10 34.40 23.41
C GLU A 2 59.36 34.08 22.10
N LEU A 3 59.32 32.79 21.75
CA LEU A 3 58.45 32.29 20.69
C LEU A 3 57.02 32.21 21.23
N ARG A 4 56.20 33.21 20.91
CA ARG A 4 54.74 33.17 21.11
C ARG A 4 54.18 31.92 20.44
N ARG A 5 53.81 30.92 21.25
CA ARG A 5 52.96 29.82 20.79
C ARG A 5 51.57 30.40 20.53
N VAL A 6 51.28 30.63 19.26
CA VAL A 6 49.92 30.85 18.78
C VAL A 6 49.19 29.52 18.95
N THR A 7 48.41 29.39 20.01
CA THR A 7 47.45 28.31 20.17
C THR A 7 46.44 28.44 19.02
N PRO A 8 46.27 27.44 18.13
CA PRO A 8 45.19 27.49 17.16
C PRO A 8 43.87 27.44 17.93
N GLN A 9 43.11 28.51 17.80
CA GLN A 9 41.75 28.61 18.29
C GLN A 9 40.92 27.46 17.71
N PRO A 10 40.19 26.67 18.51
CA PRO A 10 39.30 25.65 17.97
C PRO A 10 38.28 26.33 17.05
N PRO A 11 37.96 25.74 15.88
CA PRO A 11 36.94 26.30 15.01
C PRO A 11 35.61 26.39 15.77
N PRO A 12 34.79 27.44 15.54
CA PRO A 12 33.49 27.55 16.17
C PRO A 12 32.63 26.34 15.77
N ALA A 13 32.15 25.60 16.76
CA ALA A 13 31.32 24.39 16.58
C ALA A 13 29.91 24.68 16.03
N ASP A 14 29.62 25.92 15.62
CA ASP A 14 28.26 26.41 15.46
C ASP A 14 27.80 26.59 14.00
N ALA A 15 28.61 26.20 13.01
CA ALA A 15 28.33 26.53 11.61
C ALA A 15 27.58 25.46 10.78
N GLU A 16 27.32 24.25 11.30
CA GLU A 16 26.62 23.20 10.53
C GLU A 16 25.26 22.74 11.11
N SER A 17 24.77 23.34 12.20
CA SER A 17 23.47 23.00 12.81
C SER A 17 22.35 24.02 12.53
N ALA A 18 22.35 24.65 11.36
CA ALA A 18 21.14 25.30 10.84
C ALA A 18 20.14 24.20 10.47
N SER A 19 19.17 23.82 11.29
CA SER A 19 17.85 24.49 11.26
C SER A 19 16.85 23.91 12.28
N VAL A 20 17.30 23.28 13.37
CA VAL A 20 16.38 22.72 14.38
C VAL A 20 16.09 23.76 15.46
N THR A 21 15.13 24.66 15.21
CA THR A 21 14.74 25.70 16.18
C THR A 21 14.03 25.10 17.40
N PRO A 22 14.15 25.72 18.59
CA PRO A 22 13.36 25.33 19.76
C PRO A 22 11.85 25.30 19.49
N GLN A 23 11.35 26.28 18.73
CA GLN A 23 9.94 26.34 18.31
C GLN A 23 9.57 25.17 17.38
N GLY A 24 10.41 24.82 16.41
CA GLY A 24 10.15 23.68 15.52
C GLY A 24 10.09 22.34 16.26
N LEU A 25 10.96 22.14 17.25
CA LEU A 25 10.88 20.96 18.14
C LEU A 25 9.61 20.96 18.97
N ARG A 26 9.18 22.12 19.46
CA ARG A 26 7.93 22.27 20.21
C ARG A 26 6.71 21.94 19.35
N GLU A 27 6.62 22.46 18.13
CA GLU A 27 5.53 22.15 17.19
C GLU A 27 5.45 20.65 16.88
N GLN A 28 6.59 20.00 16.65
CA GLN A 28 6.64 18.56 16.43
C GLN A 28 6.22 17.78 17.69
N TYR A 29 6.64 18.22 18.87
CA TYR A 29 6.23 17.62 20.14
C TYR A 29 4.73 17.76 20.38
N GLU A 30 4.18 18.96 20.20
CA GLU A 30 2.75 19.27 20.37
C GLU A 30 1.88 18.55 19.34
N SER A 31 2.39 18.32 18.12
CA SER A 31 1.70 17.50 17.11
C SER A 31 1.70 16.00 17.42
N GLY A 32 2.52 15.56 18.38
CA GLY A 32 2.47 14.20 18.94
C GLY A 32 3.80 13.48 19.01
N ALA A 33 4.88 14.01 18.42
CA ALA A 33 6.19 13.35 18.41
C ALA A 33 6.76 13.18 19.82
N THR A 34 7.41 12.05 20.09
CA THR A 34 8.09 11.80 21.37
C THR A 34 9.49 12.39 21.36
N VAL A 35 10.07 12.62 22.54
CA VAL A 35 11.47 13.10 22.65
C VAL A 35 12.44 12.16 21.92
N ALA A 36 12.22 10.84 21.97
CA ALA A 36 13.03 9.87 21.24
C ALA A 36 12.91 10.02 19.71
N GLU A 37 11.71 10.28 19.19
CA GLU A 37 11.50 10.55 17.76
C GLU A 37 12.12 11.88 17.33
N LEU A 38 12.03 12.91 18.19
CA LEU A 38 12.69 14.19 17.94
C LEU A 38 14.21 14.03 17.91
N VAL A 39 14.79 13.24 18.81
CA VAL A 39 16.22 12.88 18.79
C VAL A 39 16.58 12.20 17.48
N ALA A 40 15.81 11.18 17.08
CA ALA A 40 16.06 10.45 15.83
C ALA A 40 15.93 11.35 14.58
N ALA A 41 14.96 12.27 14.57
CA ALA A 41 14.71 13.16 13.43
C ALA A 41 15.69 14.35 13.35
N SER A 42 16.13 14.87 14.50
CA SER A 42 17.01 16.04 14.57
C SER A 42 18.50 15.71 14.66
N GLY A 43 18.86 14.46 14.99
CA GLY A 43 20.25 14.05 15.26
C GLY A 43 20.83 14.63 16.55
N LEU A 44 20.04 15.37 17.34
CA LEU A 44 20.48 15.99 18.58
C LEU A 44 20.50 15.00 19.74
N SER A 45 21.33 15.26 20.74
CA SER A 45 21.31 14.46 21.98
C SER A 45 19.97 14.61 22.72
N TYR A 46 19.60 13.59 23.48
CA TYR A 46 18.36 13.59 24.28
C TYR A 46 18.27 14.78 25.23
N GLY A 47 19.38 15.12 25.91
CA GLY A 47 19.45 16.28 26.80
C GLY A 47 19.30 17.62 26.06
N THR A 48 19.90 17.73 24.88
CA THR A 48 19.78 18.93 24.02
C THR A 48 18.34 19.16 23.58
N VAL A 49 17.63 18.11 23.17
CA VAL A 49 16.21 18.22 22.79
C VAL A 49 15.36 18.66 23.98
N LEU A 50 15.59 18.09 25.17
CA LEU A 50 14.85 18.51 26.38
C LEU A 50 15.11 19.97 26.76
N ASN A 51 16.37 20.43 26.68
CA ASN A 51 16.71 21.81 26.97
C ASN A 51 16.03 22.76 25.98
N ARG A 52 16.07 22.46 24.66
CA ARG A 52 15.38 23.26 23.64
C ARG A 52 13.86 23.26 23.82
N LEU A 53 13.25 22.14 24.20
CA LEU A 53 11.82 22.10 24.51
C LEU A 53 11.47 22.97 25.73
N ARG A 54 12.33 22.99 26.76
CA ARG A 54 12.15 23.85 27.94
C ARG A 54 12.37 25.33 27.61
N GLU A 55 13.38 25.67 26.80
CA GLU A 55 13.59 27.04 26.28
C GLU A 55 12.36 27.55 25.52
N ALA A 56 11.71 26.68 24.74
CA ALA A 56 10.46 26.99 24.06
C ALA A 56 9.22 27.03 24.99
N GLY A 57 9.38 26.83 26.30
CA GLY A 57 8.29 26.83 27.28
C GLY A 57 7.37 25.60 27.20
N THR A 58 7.85 24.48 26.66
CA THR A 58 7.04 23.28 26.45
C THR A 58 6.79 22.55 27.77
N VAL A 59 5.52 22.31 28.10
CA VAL A 59 5.13 21.45 29.23
C VAL A 59 5.28 19.98 28.81
N MET A 60 6.03 19.21 29.60
CA MET A 60 6.25 17.79 29.31
C MET A 60 4.97 16.97 29.54
N ARG A 61 4.62 16.17 28.54
CA ARG A 61 3.50 15.23 28.57
C ARG A 61 3.82 14.03 29.44
N THR A 62 2.80 13.53 30.14
CA THR A 62 2.88 12.24 30.82
C THR A 62 2.87 11.09 29.82
N SER A 63 3.28 9.91 30.27
CA SER A 63 3.19 8.67 29.49
C SER A 63 1.75 8.37 29.05
N TRP A 64 0.76 8.62 29.93
CA TRP A 64 -0.65 8.43 29.63
C TRP A 64 -1.17 9.41 28.56
N GLN A 65 -0.81 10.70 28.66
CA GLN A 65 -1.16 11.69 27.65
C GLN A 65 -0.58 11.33 26.28
N THR A 66 0.69 10.89 26.26
CA THR A 66 1.37 10.45 25.03
C THR A 66 0.68 9.23 24.41
N ARG A 67 0.32 8.23 25.23
CA ARG A 67 -0.41 7.03 24.76
C ARG A 67 -1.75 7.41 24.14
N ARG A 68 -2.55 8.24 24.83
CA ARG A 68 -3.87 8.66 24.35
C ARG A 68 -3.81 9.43 23.03
N MET A 69 -2.81 10.31 22.86
CA MET A 69 -2.59 11.01 21.58
C MET A 69 -2.25 10.03 20.46
N ARG A 70 -1.36 9.07 20.72
CA ARG A 70 -0.96 8.05 19.73
C ARG A 70 -2.12 7.15 19.35
N ASP A 71 -2.92 6.70 20.30
CA ASP A 71 -4.10 5.88 20.02
C ASP A 71 -5.09 6.64 19.12
N GLY A 72 -5.29 7.94 19.39
CA GLY A 72 -6.08 8.81 18.54
C GLY A 72 -5.52 8.94 17.11
N GLN A 73 -4.20 9.15 16.98
CA GLN A 73 -3.56 9.29 15.67
C GLN A 73 -3.54 7.98 14.89
N ALA A 74 -3.25 6.86 15.54
CA ALA A 74 -3.32 5.52 14.95
C ALA A 74 -4.74 5.23 14.44
N ARG A 75 -5.77 5.60 15.19
CA ARG A 75 -7.17 5.48 14.76
C ARG A 75 -7.47 6.32 13.52
N ARG A 76 -7.03 7.58 13.46
CA ARG A 76 -7.22 8.44 12.28
C ARG A 76 -6.50 7.89 11.05
N ASN A 77 -5.27 7.43 11.21
CA ASN A 77 -4.49 6.80 10.14
C ASN A 77 -5.18 5.54 9.62
N LEU A 78 -5.69 4.70 10.52
CA LEU A 78 -6.48 3.53 10.15
C LEU A 78 -7.75 3.93 9.38
N ALA A 79 -8.50 4.91 9.87
CA ALA A 79 -9.70 5.41 9.21
C ALA A 79 -9.39 5.94 7.79
N ALA A 80 -8.33 6.73 7.64
CA ALA A 80 -7.87 7.25 6.34
C ALA A 80 -7.44 6.11 5.39
N ARG A 81 -6.74 5.10 5.90
CA ARG A 81 -6.37 3.90 5.12
C ARG A 81 -7.60 3.15 4.64
N LEU A 82 -8.58 2.92 5.52
CA LEU A 82 -9.83 2.24 5.16
C LEU A 82 -10.61 3.03 4.11
N ARG A 83 -10.64 4.36 4.19
CA ARG A 83 -11.23 5.21 3.16
C ARG A 83 -10.54 5.06 1.81
N ARG A 84 -9.20 5.08 1.76
CA ARG A 84 -8.45 4.84 0.50
C ARG A 84 -8.77 3.48 -0.11
N LEU A 85 -8.78 2.41 0.71
CA LEU A 85 -9.17 1.07 0.25
C LEU A 85 -10.61 1.06 -0.30
N TYR A 86 -11.52 1.74 0.39
CA TYR A 86 -12.91 1.82 -0.02
C TYR A 86 -13.06 2.54 -1.36
N GLU A 87 -12.57 3.78 -1.45
CA GLU A 87 -12.77 4.70 -2.58
C GLU A 87 -11.95 4.29 -3.81
N GLN A 88 -10.65 4.01 -3.63
CA GLN A 88 -9.74 3.78 -4.75
C GLN A 88 -9.76 2.32 -5.23
N GLN A 89 -9.91 1.36 -4.31
CA GLN A 89 -9.83 -0.06 -4.64
C GLN A 89 -11.20 -0.75 -4.70
N GLY A 90 -12.28 -0.03 -4.37
CA GLY A 90 -13.63 -0.58 -4.40
C GLY A 90 -13.92 -1.60 -3.29
N ALA A 91 -13.14 -1.60 -2.20
CA ALA A 91 -13.30 -2.56 -1.11
C ALA A 91 -14.70 -2.45 -0.46
N THR A 92 -15.20 -3.59 0.04
CA THR A 92 -16.48 -3.68 0.75
C THR A 92 -16.31 -3.50 2.26
N LEU A 93 -17.39 -3.18 2.99
CA LEU A 93 -17.34 -3.05 4.46
C LEU A 93 -16.85 -4.33 5.18
N THR A 94 -17.09 -5.50 4.60
CA THR A 94 -16.57 -6.79 5.09
C THR A 94 -15.08 -6.92 4.86
N GLU A 95 -14.57 -6.53 3.69
CA GLU A 95 -13.13 -6.53 3.39
C GLU A 95 -12.37 -5.47 4.22
N LEU A 96 -12.99 -4.32 4.48
CA LEU A 96 -12.46 -3.32 5.40
C LEU A 96 -12.40 -3.83 6.84
N ALA A 97 -13.43 -4.57 7.28
CA ALA A 97 -13.48 -5.18 8.59
C ALA A 97 -12.34 -6.20 8.77
N THR A 98 -12.10 -7.06 7.77
CA THR A 98 -10.96 -7.99 7.79
C THR A 98 -9.62 -7.27 7.74
N ALA A 99 -9.48 -6.21 6.94
CA ALA A 99 -8.22 -5.48 6.79
C ALA A 99 -7.81 -4.71 8.06
N ALA A 100 -8.77 -4.38 8.92
CA ALA A 100 -8.55 -3.71 10.20
C ALA A 100 -8.72 -4.64 11.40
N SER A 101 -9.02 -5.94 11.19
CA SER A 101 -9.35 -6.89 12.27
C SER A 101 -10.43 -6.36 13.22
N VAL A 102 -11.43 -5.66 12.69
CA VAL A 102 -12.55 -5.07 13.44
C VAL A 102 -13.88 -5.61 12.96
N THR A 103 -14.94 -5.35 13.72
CA THR A 103 -16.30 -5.67 13.28
C THR A 103 -16.73 -4.82 12.09
N ARG A 104 -17.68 -5.31 11.28
CA ARG A 104 -18.30 -4.55 10.17
C ARG A 104 -18.87 -3.20 10.62
N ARG A 105 -19.47 -3.15 11.81
CA ARG A 105 -20.01 -1.91 12.41
C ARG A 105 -18.89 -0.92 12.72
N ALA A 106 -17.78 -1.39 13.28
CA ALA A 106 -16.62 -0.56 13.57
C ALA A 106 -15.95 -0.05 12.29
N ALA A 107 -15.80 -0.89 11.26
CA ALA A 107 -15.29 -0.48 9.95
C ALA A 107 -16.16 0.60 9.30
N ARG A 108 -17.50 0.46 9.35
CA ARG A 108 -18.43 1.50 8.89
C ARG A 108 -18.25 2.81 9.65
N ARG A 109 -18.10 2.75 10.97
CA ARG A 109 -17.90 3.94 11.80
C ARG A 109 -16.58 4.64 11.46
N LEU A 110 -15.48 3.88 11.31
CA LEU A 110 -14.18 4.42 10.91
C LEU A 110 -14.22 5.06 9.51
N LEU A 111 -14.95 4.46 8.57
CA LEU A 111 -15.14 5.05 7.24
C LEU A 111 -15.85 6.41 7.34
N ILE A 112 -16.90 6.52 8.15
CA ILE A 112 -17.64 7.77 8.37
C ILE A 112 -16.74 8.79 9.09
N GLU A 113 -15.97 8.37 10.10
CA GLU A 113 -14.99 9.23 10.80
C GLU A 113 -13.92 9.79 9.83
N ALA A 114 -13.57 9.06 8.77
CA ALA A 114 -12.69 9.54 7.71
C ALA A 114 -13.38 10.40 6.63
N GLY A 115 -14.69 10.69 6.78
CA GLY A 115 -15.48 11.45 5.82
C GLY A 115 -16.00 10.63 4.63
N GLY A 116 -15.95 9.29 4.70
CA GLY A 116 -16.49 8.42 3.64
C GLY A 116 -17.98 8.15 3.81
N ALA A 117 -18.72 8.15 2.69
CA ALA A 117 -20.12 7.77 2.67
C ALA A 117 -20.29 6.27 2.32
N PRO A 118 -21.07 5.49 3.09
CA PRO A 118 -21.34 4.10 2.75
C PRO A 118 -22.19 4.02 1.45
N ARG A 119 -21.69 3.26 0.48
CA ARG A 119 -22.36 2.93 -0.78
C ARG A 119 -23.58 2.05 -0.56
N THR A 120 -24.50 2.12 -1.53
CA THR A 120 -25.59 1.16 -1.62
C THR A 120 -25.10 -0.20 -2.12
N ALA A 121 -25.92 -1.23 -1.91
CA ALA A 121 -25.65 -2.57 -2.44
C ALA A 121 -25.56 -2.57 -3.98
N GLN A 122 -26.44 -1.82 -4.66
CA GLN A 122 -26.41 -1.69 -6.12
C GLN A 122 -25.13 -1.00 -6.63
N GLN A 123 -24.69 0.09 -5.98
CA GLN A 123 -23.43 0.74 -6.32
C GLN A 123 -22.24 -0.22 -6.17
N THR A 124 -22.22 -0.99 -5.08
CA THR A 124 -21.19 -2.01 -4.84
C THR A 124 -21.20 -3.08 -5.92
N LEU A 125 -22.38 -3.58 -6.30
CA LEU A 125 -22.53 -4.58 -7.36
C LEU A 125 -22.00 -4.07 -8.70
N ARG A 126 -22.35 -2.83 -9.09
CA ARG A 126 -21.87 -2.20 -10.34
C ARG A 126 -20.34 -2.04 -10.35
N ILE A 127 -19.74 -1.61 -9.25
CA ILE A 127 -18.28 -1.46 -9.14
C ILE A 127 -17.59 -2.82 -9.26
N ARG A 128 -18.10 -3.86 -8.58
CA ARG A 128 -17.51 -5.20 -8.64
C ARG A 128 -17.68 -5.85 -10.00
N SER A 129 -18.84 -5.71 -10.64
CA SER A 129 -19.04 -6.26 -11.98
C SER A 129 -18.12 -5.57 -12.99
N ALA A 130 -17.95 -4.24 -12.90
CA ALA A 130 -16.99 -3.50 -13.72
C ALA A 130 -15.53 -3.94 -13.45
N ALA A 131 -15.12 -4.07 -12.19
CA ALA A 131 -13.77 -4.52 -11.83
C ALA A 131 -13.50 -5.96 -12.31
N ASN A 132 -14.48 -6.86 -12.16
CA ASN A 132 -14.37 -8.24 -12.65
C ASN A 132 -14.31 -8.29 -14.18
N ALA A 133 -15.11 -7.47 -14.87
CA ALA A 133 -15.05 -7.36 -16.33
C ALA A 133 -13.69 -6.84 -16.80
N ALA A 134 -13.11 -5.84 -16.11
CA ALA A 134 -11.77 -5.33 -16.39
C ALA A 134 -10.68 -6.39 -16.17
N ARG A 135 -10.73 -7.12 -15.04
CA ARG A 135 -9.80 -8.25 -14.77
C ARG A 135 -9.90 -9.32 -15.84
N ARG A 136 -11.13 -9.70 -16.22
CA ARG A 136 -11.39 -10.70 -17.25
C ARG A 136 -10.88 -10.25 -18.62
N LYS A 137 -11.04 -8.96 -18.96
CA LYS A 137 -10.50 -8.38 -20.19
C LYS A 137 -8.96 -8.42 -20.20
N LYS A 138 -8.32 -8.05 -19.08
CA LYS A 138 -6.85 -8.12 -18.96
C LYS A 138 -6.34 -9.54 -19.13
N LEU A 139 -6.98 -10.52 -18.49
CA LEU A 139 -6.65 -11.94 -18.64
C LEU A 139 -6.84 -12.43 -20.09
N ALA A 140 -7.95 -12.04 -20.73
CA ALA A 140 -8.22 -12.40 -22.11
C ALA A 140 -7.13 -11.86 -23.06
N LEU A 141 -6.68 -10.62 -22.85
CA LEU A 141 -5.59 -10.02 -23.62
C LEU A 141 -4.24 -10.71 -23.35
N SER A 142 -3.92 -11.08 -22.11
CA SER A 142 -2.68 -11.80 -21.82
C SER A 142 -2.67 -13.20 -22.43
N LEU A 143 -3.80 -13.91 -22.41
CA LEU A 143 -3.94 -15.21 -23.07
C LEU A 143 -3.79 -15.08 -24.58
N ARG A 144 -4.39 -14.04 -25.18
CA ARG A 144 -4.23 -13.73 -26.59
C ARG A 144 -2.77 -13.52 -26.97
N ALA A 145 -2.04 -12.68 -26.23
CA ALA A 145 -0.63 -12.43 -26.51
C ALA A 145 0.21 -13.72 -26.49
N ARG A 146 -0.04 -14.60 -25.51
CA ARG A 146 0.65 -15.90 -25.42
C ARG A 146 0.27 -16.86 -26.55
N TYR A 147 -1.00 -16.90 -26.93
CA TYR A 147 -1.49 -17.70 -28.05
C TYR A 147 -0.89 -17.23 -29.38
N GLU A 148 -0.85 -15.92 -29.61
CA GLU A 148 -0.20 -15.32 -30.78
C GLU A 148 1.31 -15.62 -30.80
N ALA A 149 1.97 -15.65 -29.64
CA ALA A 149 3.37 -16.05 -29.50
C ALA A 149 3.64 -17.55 -29.73
N GLY A 150 2.61 -18.39 -29.86
CA GLY A 150 2.76 -19.80 -30.23
C GLY A 150 2.20 -20.83 -29.25
N ALA A 151 1.80 -20.43 -28.04
CA ALA A 151 1.24 -21.35 -27.05
C ALA A 151 -0.05 -22.02 -27.55
N THR A 152 -0.24 -23.30 -27.28
CA THR A 152 -1.48 -24.01 -27.65
C THR A 152 -2.57 -23.81 -26.59
N VAL A 153 -3.84 -24.01 -26.98
CA VAL A 153 -4.96 -23.86 -26.04
C VAL A 153 -4.88 -24.84 -24.85
N PRO A 154 -4.49 -26.13 -25.05
CA PRO A 154 -4.22 -27.04 -23.93
C PRO A 154 -3.14 -26.51 -22.97
N ASP A 155 -1.99 -26.06 -23.48
CA ASP A 155 -0.90 -25.55 -22.64
C ASP A 155 -1.34 -24.33 -21.81
N LEU A 156 -2.06 -23.40 -22.44
CA LEU A 156 -2.64 -22.23 -21.76
C LEU A 156 -3.64 -22.62 -20.66
N ALA A 157 -4.41 -23.69 -20.89
CA ALA A 157 -5.40 -24.19 -19.94
C ALA A 157 -4.72 -24.81 -18.71
N GLU A 158 -3.68 -25.62 -18.92
CA GLU A 158 -2.90 -26.22 -17.83
C GLU A 158 -2.15 -25.17 -17.02
N GLU A 159 -1.40 -24.28 -17.68
CA GLU A 159 -0.60 -23.27 -17.00
C GLU A 159 -1.44 -22.26 -16.21
N CYS A 160 -2.63 -21.92 -16.70
CA CYS A 160 -3.52 -20.98 -16.03
C CYS A 160 -4.57 -21.67 -15.14
N ASN A 161 -4.53 -23.00 -15.02
CA ASN A 161 -5.51 -23.82 -14.31
C ASN A 161 -6.98 -23.48 -14.67
N TYR A 162 -7.24 -23.37 -15.97
CA TYR A 162 -8.57 -23.13 -16.53
C TYR A 162 -9.00 -24.28 -17.42
N SER A 163 -10.32 -24.48 -17.58
CA SER A 163 -10.80 -25.41 -18.59
C SER A 163 -10.50 -24.89 -20.00
N ILE A 164 -10.23 -25.80 -20.94
CA ILE A 164 -10.04 -25.48 -22.37
C ILE A 164 -11.18 -24.60 -22.91
N GLY A 165 -12.42 -24.92 -22.56
CA GLY A 165 -13.59 -24.12 -22.96
C GLY A 165 -13.58 -22.69 -22.41
N THR A 166 -13.05 -22.49 -21.19
CA THR A 166 -12.87 -21.16 -20.60
C THR A 166 -11.81 -20.36 -21.34
N VAL A 167 -10.68 -20.99 -21.67
CA VAL A 167 -9.60 -20.35 -22.46
C VAL A 167 -10.12 -19.97 -23.84
N CYS A 168 -10.78 -20.88 -24.57
CA CYS A 168 -11.39 -20.59 -25.87
C CYS A 168 -12.37 -19.40 -25.79
N ARG A 169 -13.23 -19.36 -24.78
CA ARG A 169 -14.18 -18.25 -24.59
C ARG A 169 -13.46 -16.93 -24.33
N LEU A 170 -12.39 -16.93 -23.54
CA LEU A 170 -11.58 -15.73 -23.27
C LEU A 170 -10.83 -15.26 -24.52
N LEU A 171 -10.28 -16.18 -25.33
CA LEU A 171 -9.64 -15.86 -26.60
C LEU A 171 -10.63 -15.24 -27.60
N HIS A 172 -11.83 -15.81 -27.73
CA HIS A 172 -12.89 -15.21 -28.56
C HIS A 172 -13.30 -13.82 -28.04
N GLN A 173 -13.41 -13.64 -26.72
CA GLN A 173 -13.71 -12.34 -26.11
C GLN A 173 -12.61 -11.29 -26.38
N ALA A 174 -11.35 -11.71 -26.56
CA ALA A 174 -10.23 -10.86 -26.97
C ALA A 174 -10.15 -10.61 -28.48
N GLY A 175 -11.09 -11.18 -29.27
CA GLY A 175 -11.10 -11.08 -30.73
C GLY A 175 -9.99 -11.90 -31.40
N THR A 176 -9.44 -12.91 -30.72
CA THR A 176 -8.38 -13.76 -31.27
C THR A 176 -8.92 -14.59 -32.42
N ARG A 177 -8.23 -14.56 -33.57
CA ARG A 177 -8.49 -15.51 -34.66
C ARG A 177 -7.90 -16.85 -34.28
N MET A 178 -8.77 -17.84 -34.06
CA MET A 178 -8.33 -19.19 -33.71
C MET A 178 -7.60 -19.83 -34.88
N ARG A 179 -6.46 -20.46 -34.60
CA ARG A 179 -5.75 -21.29 -35.58
C ARG A 179 -6.67 -22.46 -35.97
N PRO A 180 -6.67 -22.88 -37.25
CA PRO A 180 -7.42 -24.04 -37.68
C PRO A 180 -7.12 -25.22 -36.76
N LYS A 181 -8.14 -25.96 -36.34
CA LYS A 181 -7.92 -27.24 -35.69
C LYS A 181 -7.14 -28.10 -36.69
N HIS A 182 -5.85 -28.30 -36.45
CA HIS A 182 -5.17 -29.43 -37.03
C HIS A 182 -5.81 -30.65 -36.41
N ASN A 183 -6.75 -31.25 -37.15
CA ASN A 183 -7.20 -32.58 -36.88
C ASN A 183 -5.95 -33.44 -37.00
N HIS A 184 -5.31 -33.73 -35.87
CA HIS A 184 -4.57 -34.98 -35.75
C HIS A 184 -5.65 -36.07 -35.85
N GLY A 185 -6.04 -36.39 -37.09
CA GLY A 185 -6.77 -37.60 -37.36
C GLY A 185 -5.94 -38.74 -36.76
N PRO A 186 -6.57 -39.74 -36.11
CA PRO A 186 -5.82 -40.84 -35.56
C PRO A 186 -5.01 -41.44 -36.70
N SER A 187 -3.69 -41.46 -36.55
CA SER A 187 -2.83 -42.24 -37.42
C SER A 187 -3.37 -43.66 -37.37
N ARG A 188 -4.07 -44.07 -38.43
CA ARG A 188 -4.46 -45.47 -38.65
C ARG A 188 -3.17 -46.26 -38.61
N THR A 189 -2.88 -46.87 -37.46
CA THR A 189 -1.87 -47.91 -37.38
C THR A 189 -2.35 -49.05 -38.27
N PRO A 190 -1.63 -49.43 -39.33
CA PRO A 190 -2.03 -50.56 -40.15
C PRO A 190 -1.96 -51.81 -39.28
N LYS A 191 -3.12 -52.41 -39.04
CA LYS A 191 -3.29 -53.69 -38.35
C LYS A 191 -2.54 -54.75 -39.15
N LYS A 192 -1.41 -55.26 -38.65
CA LYS A 192 -0.75 -56.46 -39.19
C LYS A 192 -1.79 -57.59 -39.19
N ARG A 193 -2.10 -58.12 -40.38
CA ARG A 193 -2.80 -59.40 -40.51
C ARG A 193 -1.81 -60.51 -40.19
N SER A 194 -2.28 -61.45 -39.37
CA SER A 194 -1.64 -62.70 -39.00
C SER A 194 -1.26 -63.55 -40.19
#